data_AF-A0A1G3AM32-F1
#
_entry.id   AF-A0A1G3AM32-F1
#
_cell.length_a   1.000
_cell.length_b   1.000
_cell.length_c   1.000
_cell.angle_alpha   90.00
_cell.angle_beta   90.00
_cell.angle_gamma   90.00
#
_symmetry.space_group_name_H-M   'P 1'
#
loop_
_entity.id
_entity.type
_entity.pdbx_description
1 polymer ?
#
loop_
_entity_poly.entity_id
_entity_poly.type
_entity_poly.pdbx_seq_one_letter_code
_entity_poly.pdbx_strand_id
1 'polypeptide(L)'
;MGPVKRITAIVAGVLVFQAGTVSGATVLFCPFESLEGWSVRAVGAAEAGIVEKSAASSCVELTCRRGTVLITRRLPLEAVRGCRVTVSCLVQSEDVVRGPQVSSTAKLHLAVKTPSGVTHFGARFVGTSQWHREGFTADVPPDAEQVLLNLGLEACSGRARFDRLMVRNDQRGEHHLSLASTANAGHEQLGLSVFPRGTVQWQGITFQIMDAAEHDGRDCFRLRGLDHPDWPEACASPITVGTAATAIYILHGALDGREKSDTPAAIWSTRFADGPGYGLSLFEGRQLARIGRTEDLEDWHVAWRKQDSSGNWVTFGVTKWAIYSDSPILWLTCQAYRGASPVVLAVTVVEEPPAPEPQGDQYDEFGNPVGEGGDE
;
A
#
# COMPACT_ATOMS: atom_id res chain seq x y z
N MET A 1 -39.51 -8.73 -41.22
CA MET A 1 -38.15 -8.17 -41.08
C MET A 1 -38.13 -7.30 -39.84
N GLY A 2 -37.59 -7.80 -38.73
CA GLY A 2 -37.43 -7.05 -37.48
C GLY A 2 -35.94 -6.71 -37.26
N PRO A 3 -35.62 -5.61 -36.56
CA PRO A 3 -34.24 -5.16 -36.43
C PRO A 3 -33.46 -6.07 -35.48
N VAL A 4 -32.35 -6.61 -35.98
CA VAL A 4 -31.36 -7.36 -35.20
C VAL A 4 -30.54 -6.36 -34.40
N LYS A 5 -30.68 -6.35 -33.07
CA LYS A 5 -29.77 -5.61 -32.18
C LYS A 5 -28.40 -6.28 -32.19
N ARG A 6 -27.40 -5.63 -32.77
CA ARG A 6 -25.99 -6.01 -32.66
C ARG A 6 -25.50 -5.73 -31.24
N ILE A 7 -25.12 -6.78 -30.52
CA ILE A 7 -24.39 -6.67 -29.26
C ILE A 7 -22.91 -6.53 -29.64
N THR A 8 -22.36 -5.34 -29.41
CA THR A 8 -20.92 -5.08 -29.53
C THR A 8 -20.24 -5.68 -28.30
N ALA A 9 -19.52 -6.80 -28.49
CA ALA A 9 -18.66 -7.35 -27.46
C ALA A 9 -17.42 -6.45 -27.34
N ILE A 10 -17.33 -5.70 -26.24
CA ILE A 10 -16.08 -5.04 -25.84
C ILE A 10 -15.20 -6.12 -25.21
N VAL A 11 -14.16 -6.53 -25.94
CA VAL A 11 -13.10 -7.37 -25.38
C VAL A 11 -12.23 -6.46 -24.52
N ALA A 12 -12.53 -6.42 -23.21
CA ALA A 12 -11.63 -5.82 -22.23
C ALA A 12 -10.41 -6.75 -22.09
N GLY A 13 -9.25 -6.27 -22.51
CA GLY A 13 -7.99 -7.00 -22.37
C GLY A 13 -7.68 -7.24 -20.89
N VAL A 14 -7.44 -8.50 -20.54
CA VAL A 14 -7.00 -8.91 -19.21
C VAL A 14 -5.52 -8.54 -19.09
N LEU A 15 -5.21 -7.50 -18.31
CA LEU A 15 -3.85 -7.28 -17.81
C LEU A 15 -3.65 -8.17 -16.58
N VAL A 16 -3.06 -9.35 -16.80
CA VAL A 16 -2.52 -10.17 -15.71
C VAL A 16 -1.18 -9.55 -15.32
N PHE A 17 -1.15 -8.77 -14.25
CA PHE A 17 0.10 -8.42 -13.59
C PHE A 17 0.63 -9.68 -12.89
N GLN A 18 1.70 -10.28 -13.44
CA GLN A 18 2.53 -11.20 -12.67
C GLN A 18 3.36 -10.35 -11.71
N ALA A 19 2.87 -10.21 -10.48
CA ALA A 19 3.63 -9.57 -9.41
C ALA A 19 4.74 -10.54 -8.97
N GLY A 20 5.99 -10.13 -9.16
CA GLY A 20 7.11 -10.69 -8.41
C GLY A 20 6.87 -10.53 -6.91
N THR A 21 7.41 -11.45 -6.13
CA THR A 21 7.31 -11.52 -4.67
C THR A 21 7.82 -10.25 -4.01
N VAL A 22 6.90 -9.35 -3.65
CA VAL A 22 7.19 -8.23 -2.74
C VAL A 22 6.91 -8.75 -1.33
N SER A 23 7.99 -8.98 -0.58
CA SER A 23 7.92 -9.20 0.87
C SER A 23 7.42 -7.92 1.52
N GLY A 24 6.28 -7.96 2.22
CA GLY A 24 5.78 -6.78 2.90
C GLY A 24 4.34 -6.83 3.45
N ALA A 25 4.05 -5.91 4.38
CA ALA A 25 3.05 -6.01 5.44
C ALA A 25 1.61 -5.60 5.15
N THR A 26 1.25 -5.28 3.90
CA THR A 26 -0.14 -5.33 3.44
C THR A 26 -0.27 -6.26 2.24
N VAL A 27 -0.98 -7.37 2.45
CA VAL A 27 -1.28 -8.40 1.45
C VAL A 27 -2.46 -7.98 0.57
N LEU A 28 -3.44 -7.30 1.18
CA LEU A 28 -4.65 -6.86 0.49
C LEU A 28 -5.23 -5.63 1.19
N PHE A 29 -5.43 -4.57 0.43
CA PHE A 29 -6.34 -3.49 0.81
C PHE A 29 -7.51 -3.43 -0.20
N CYS A 30 -8.74 -3.37 0.29
CA CYS A 30 -9.93 -3.30 -0.55
C CYS A 30 -10.92 -2.26 0.00
N PRO A 31 -11.01 -1.07 -0.64
CA PRO A 31 -12.02 -0.06 -0.30
C PRO A 31 -13.40 -0.38 -0.90
N PHE A 32 -13.53 -1.45 -1.70
CA PHE A 32 -14.76 -1.86 -2.38
C PHE A 32 -15.36 -0.83 -3.34
N GLU A 33 -14.53 -0.15 -4.13
CA GLU A 33 -14.99 0.62 -5.30
C GLU A 33 -15.42 -0.30 -6.47
N SER A 34 -14.97 -1.55 -6.47
CA SER A 34 -15.41 -2.60 -7.39
C SER A 34 -15.31 -3.99 -6.74
N LEU A 35 -15.95 -4.99 -7.35
CA LEU A 35 -15.78 -6.42 -7.01
C LEU A 35 -14.77 -7.13 -7.94
N GLU A 36 -13.91 -6.38 -8.62
CA GLU A 36 -12.89 -6.98 -9.47
C GLU A 36 -11.95 -7.88 -8.65
N GLY A 37 -11.67 -9.09 -9.16
CA GLY A 37 -10.88 -10.10 -8.46
C GLY A 37 -11.63 -10.84 -7.34
N TRP A 38 -12.92 -10.57 -7.13
CA TRP A 38 -13.78 -11.31 -6.21
C TRP A 38 -14.68 -12.28 -6.96
N SER A 39 -14.85 -13.48 -6.41
CA SER A 39 -15.87 -14.42 -6.84
C SER A 39 -17.12 -14.25 -5.98
N VAL A 40 -18.29 -14.20 -6.60
CA VAL A 40 -19.57 -14.05 -5.90
C VAL A 40 -20.34 -15.38 -5.97
N ARG A 41 -20.79 -15.88 -4.82
CA ARG A 41 -21.67 -17.02 -4.73
C ARG A 41 -22.92 -16.64 -3.97
N ALA A 42 -24.08 -16.75 -4.61
CA ALA A 42 -25.39 -16.55 -4.00
C ALA A 42 -26.24 -17.81 -4.16
N VAL A 43 -26.92 -18.21 -3.09
CA VAL A 43 -27.86 -19.34 -3.04
C VAL A 43 -29.11 -18.88 -2.30
N GLY A 44 -30.29 -19.09 -2.91
CA GLY A 44 -31.55 -18.60 -2.37
C GLY A 44 -31.81 -17.13 -2.69
N ALA A 45 -32.61 -16.47 -1.86
CA ALA A 45 -32.91 -15.04 -2.02
C ALA A 45 -31.79 -14.21 -1.38
N ALA A 46 -30.66 -14.13 -2.07
CA ALA A 46 -29.44 -13.48 -1.61
C ALA A 46 -28.73 -12.75 -2.76
N GLU A 47 -28.08 -11.62 -2.46
CA GLU A 47 -27.41 -10.76 -3.45
C GLU A 47 -26.17 -10.07 -2.84
N ALA A 48 -25.23 -9.71 -3.72
CA ALA A 48 -24.04 -8.93 -3.40
C ALA A 48 -23.89 -7.81 -4.44
N GLY A 49 -23.54 -6.61 -3.99
CA GLY A 49 -23.31 -5.49 -4.89
C GLY A 49 -22.49 -4.37 -4.26
N ILE A 50 -21.95 -3.50 -5.10
CA ILE A 50 -21.34 -2.25 -4.65
C ILE A 50 -22.44 -1.20 -4.47
N VAL A 51 -22.46 -0.52 -3.33
CA VAL A 51 -23.40 0.57 -3.03
C VAL A 51 -22.64 1.82 -2.61
N GLU A 52 -23.13 2.98 -3.05
CA GLU A 52 -22.56 4.27 -2.67
C GLU A 52 -22.85 4.57 -1.19
N LYS A 53 -21.80 4.88 -0.44
CA LYS A 53 -21.90 5.36 0.95
C LYS A 53 -21.92 6.89 1.01
N SER A 54 -21.23 7.53 0.07
CA SER A 54 -21.20 8.97 -0.15
C SER A 54 -20.82 9.26 -1.62
N ALA A 55 -20.85 10.53 -2.03
CA ALA A 55 -20.43 10.94 -3.38
C ALA A 55 -18.97 10.57 -3.73
N ALA A 56 -18.14 10.17 -2.75
CA ALA A 56 -16.72 9.87 -2.94
C ALA A 56 -16.30 8.51 -2.35
N SER A 57 -17.24 7.65 -1.95
CA SER A 57 -16.89 6.35 -1.36
C SER A 57 -17.99 5.31 -1.56
N SER A 58 -17.59 4.10 -1.92
CA SER A 58 -18.48 2.95 -2.02
C SER A 58 -18.22 1.93 -0.90
N CYS A 59 -19.11 0.94 -0.78
CA CYS A 59 -18.87 -0.25 0.04
C CYS A 59 -19.54 -1.47 -0.62
N VAL A 60 -19.17 -2.68 -0.21
CA VAL A 60 -19.92 -3.86 -0.63
C VAL A 60 -21.07 -4.12 0.33
N GLU A 61 -22.27 -4.29 -0.21
CA GLU A 61 -23.47 -4.71 0.51
C GLU A 61 -23.83 -6.14 0.13
N LEU A 62 -24.08 -6.96 1.14
CA LEU A 62 -24.64 -8.29 1.03
C LEU A 62 -26.02 -8.30 1.68
N THR A 63 -27.02 -8.79 0.97
CA THR A 63 -28.39 -8.91 1.48
C THR A 63 -28.89 -10.34 1.35
N CYS A 64 -29.56 -10.85 2.38
CA CYS A 64 -30.15 -12.18 2.36
C CYS A 64 -31.49 -12.20 3.10
N ARG A 65 -32.54 -12.78 2.49
CA ARG A 65 -33.81 -13.05 3.21
C ARG A 65 -33.85 -14.46 3.80
N ARG A 66 -33.32 -15.42 3.04
CA ARG A 66 -33.07 -16.82 3.42
C ARG A 66 -32.13 -17.39 2.38
N GLY A 67 -30.94 -17.81 2.80
CA GLY A 67 -29.95 -18.34 1.87
C GLY A 67 -28.54 -18.05 2.31
N THR A 68 -27.63 -18.02 1.34
CA THR A 68 -26.21 -17.73 1.55
C THR A 68 -25.73 -16.81 0.45
N VAL A 69 -25.04 -15.74 0.80
CA VAL A 69 -24.24 -14.95 -0.12
C VAL A 69 -22.84 -14.80 0.44
N LEU A 70 -21.84 -15.15 -0.37
CA LEU A 70 -20.43 -15.01 -0.05
C LEU A 70 -19.74 -14.31 -1.22
N ILE A 71 -18.85 -13.37 -0.89
CA ILE A 71 -17.80 -12.95 -1.82
C ILE A 71 -16.47 -13.51 -1.34
N THR A 72 -15.69 -14.03 -2.27
CA THR A 72 -14.47 -14.80 -1.97
C THR A 72 -13.30 -14.30 -2.80
N ARG A 73 -12.17 -14.08 -2.14
CA ARG A 73 -10.90 -13.72 -2.77
C ARG A 73 -9.80 -14.67 -2.30
N ARG A 74 -9.01 -15.17 -3.25
CA ARG A 74 -7.80 -15.93 -2.96
C ARG A 74 -6.68 -14.96 -2.58
N LEU A 75 -6.00 -15.22 -1.48
CA LEU A 75 -4.80 -14.46 -1.10
C LEU A 75 -3.56 -15.05 -1.80
N PRO A 76 -2.58 -14.22 -2.20
CA PRO A 76 -1.31 -14.67 -2.76
C PRO A 76 -0.56 -15.50 -1.71
N LEU A 77 -0.25 -16.76 -2.03
CA LEU A 77 0.32 -17.71 -1.05
C LEU A 77 1.74 -17.33 -0.64
N GLU A 78 2.50 -16.85 -1.60
CA GLU A 78 3.85 -16.33 -1.45
C GLU A 78 3.95 -15.19 -0.42
N ALA A 79 2.85 -14.45 -0.19
CA ALA A 79 2.81 -13.35 0.76
C ALA A 79 2.25 -13.74 2.14
N VAL A 80 1.65 -14.94 2.29
CA VAL A 80 0.98 -15.32 3.54
C VAL A 80 1.49 -16.61 4.15
N ARG A 81 2.15 -17.50 3.40
CA ARG A 81 2.67 -18.77 3.93
C ARG A 81 3.72 -18.52 5.01
N GLY A 82 3.56 -19.20 6.15
CA GLY A 82 4.48 -19.11 7.27
C GLY A 82 4.37 -17.80 8.06
N CYS A 83 3.36 -16.99 7.79
CA CYS A 83 3.15 -15.69 8.41
C CYS A 83 1.97 -15.71 9.38
N ARG A 84 2.01 -14.85 10.40
CA ARG A 84 0.79 -14.41 11.08
C ARG A 84 0.11 -13.33 10.25
N VAL A 85 -1.13 -13.53 9.86
CA VAL A 85 -1.93 -12.53 9.17
C VAL A 85 -2.91 -11.85 10.12
N THR A 86 -3.08 -10.54 9.97
CA THR A 86 -4.13 -9.75 10.62
C THR A 86 -5.13 -9.31 9.56
N VAL A 87 -6.39 -9.67 9.76
CA VAL A 87 -7.51 -9.26 8.89
C VAL A 87 -8.36 -8.25 9.66
N SER A 88 -8.64 -7.10 9.07
CA SER A 88 -9.58 -6.13 9.63
C SER A 88 -10.46 -5.50 8.55
N CYS A 89 -11.67 -5.11 8.93
CA CYS A 89 -12.65 -4.52 8.00
C CYS A 89 -13.55 -3.55 8.77
N LEU A 90 -13.99 -2.47 8.14
CA LEU A 90 -15.16 -1.76 8.64
C LEU A 90 -16.40 -2.58 8.28
N VAL A 91 -17.27 -2.80 9.25
CA VAL A 91 -18.49 -3.59 9.08
C VAL A 91 -19.70 -2.85 9.63
N GLN A 92 -20.83 -3.01 8.95
CA GLN A 92 -22.15 -2.59 9.42
C GLN A 92 -23.12 -3.74 9.22
N SER A 93 -24.07 -3.91 10.14
CA SER A 93 -25.09 -4.94 10.05
C SER A 93 -26.48 -4.36 10.29
N GLU A 94 -27.48 -4.90 9.61
CA GLU A 94 -28.88 -4.50 9.72
C GLU A 94 -29.75 -5.76 9.73
N ASP A 95 -30.41 -5.98 10.87
CA ASP A 95 -31.34 -7.08 11.12
C ASP A 95 -30.77 -8.46 10.76
N VAL A 96 -29.48 -8.68 11.07
CA VAL A 96 -28.84 -9.97 10.85
C VAL A 96 -29.36 -10.99 11.86
N VAL A 97 -30.22 -11.90 11.40
CA VAL A 97 -30.78 -12.97 12.24
C VAL A 97 -30.04 -14.27 11.98
N ARG A 98 -29.51 -14.86 13.05
CA ARG A 98 -28.80 -16.15 13.00
C ARG A 98 -29.69 -17.26 12.46
N GLY A 99 -29.12 -18.08 11.58
CA GLY A 99 -29.76 -19.30 11.06
C GLY A 99 -29.68 -20.50 12.02
N PRO A 100 -29.88 -21.72 11.48
CA PRO A 100 -29.93 -22.96 12.28
C PRO A 100 -28.61 -23.34 12.96
N GLN A 101 -27.47 -22.96 12.39
CA GLN A 101 -26.15 -23.29 12.94
C GLN A 101 -25.50 -22.07 13.58
N VAL A 102 -24.55 -22.28 14.49
CA VAL A 102 -23.76 -21.20 15.12
C VAL A 102 -22.96 -20.40 14.09
N SER A 103 -22.54 -21.06 13.00
CA SER A 103 -21.86 -20.42 11.86
C SER A 103 -22.80 -19.63 10.95
N SER A 104 -24.12 -19.78 11.10
CA SER A 104 -25.10 -19.18 10.19
C SER A 104 -25.35 -17.69 10.51
N THR A 105 -24.36 -16.85 10.24
CA THR A 105 -24.35 -15.41 10.56
C THR A 105 -23.74 -14.60 9.43
N ALA A 106 -23.67 -13.28 9.61
CA ALA A 106 -22.70 -12.47 8.89
C ALA A 106 -21.28 -12.79 9.37
N LYS A 107 -20.29 -12.75 8.47
CA LYS A 107 -18.91 -13.12 8.78
C LYS A 107 -17.86 -12.44 7.91
N LEU A 108 -16.71 -12.18 8.55
CA LEU A 108 -15.39 -11.99 7.96
C LEU A 108 -14.61 -13.28 8.26
N HIS A 109 -14.15 -14.00 7.24
CA HIS A 109 -13.69 -15.38 7.44
C HIS A 109 -12.51 -15.75 6.54
N LEU A 110 -11.50 -16.41 7.10
CA LEU A 110 -10.34 -16.95 6.39
C LEU A 110 -10.38 -18.48 6.44
N ALA A 111 -10.33 -19.14 5.28
CA ALA A 111 -10.11 -20.58 5.17
C ALA A 111 -8.65 -20.83 4.74
N VAL A 112 -7.91 -21.61 5.53
CA VAL A 112 -6.54 -22.00 5.21
C VAL A 112 -6.52 -23.51 4.97
N LYS A 113 -6.24 -23.91 3.72
CA LYS A 113 -6.10 -25.31 3.34
C LYS A 113 -4.65 -25.73 3.43
N THR A 114 -4.38 -26.84 4.11
CA THR A 114 -3.09 -27.55 4.17
C THR A 114 -3.31 -29.01 3.74
N PRO A 115 -2.25 -29.82 3.58
CA PRO A 115 -2.40 -31.26 3.37
C PRO A 115 -3.20 -31.97 4.47
N SER A 116 -3.17 -31.46 5.70
CA SER A 116 -3.88 -32.05 6.86
C SER A 116 -5.37 -31.67 6.94
N GLY A 117 -5.83 -30.67 6.18
CA GLY A 117 -7.23 -30.25 6.21
C GLY A 117 -7.43 -28.75 5.99
N VAL A 118 -8.59 -28.25 6.41
CA VAL A 118 -8.93 -26.82 6.32
C VAL A 118 -9.15 -26.25 7.72
N THR A 119 -8.39 -25.22 8.05
CA THR A 119 -8.56 -24.44 9.28
C THR A 119 -9.33 -23.17 8.98
N HIS A 120 -10.25 -22.81 9.88
CA HIS A 120 -11.18 -21.71 9.73
C HIS A 120 -10.96 -20.65 10.81
N PHE A 121 -10.70 -19.43 10.40
CA PHE A 121 -10.59 -18.25 11.26
C PHE A 121 -11.69 -17.26 10.88
N GLY A 122 -12.21 -16.49 11.84
CA GLY A 122 -13.24 -15.53 11.48
C GLY A 122 -13.86 -14.80 12.64
N ALA A 123 -14.37 -13.61 12.32
CA ALA A 123 -15.32 -12.88 13.13
C ALA A 123 -16.74 -13.15 12.63
N ARG A 124 -17.69 -13.27 13.58
CA ARG A 124 -19.10 -13.55 13.32
C ARG A 124 -19.94 -12.53 14.06
N PHE A 125 -20.96 -12.00 13.39
CA PHE A 125 -21.80 -10.96 13.97
C PHE A 125 -23.27 -11.12 13.56
N VAL A 126 -24.15 -10.63 14.44
CA VAL A 126 -25.61 -10.71 14.37
C VAL A 126 -26.22 -9.40 14.86
N GLY A 127 -27.50 -9.20 14.59
CA GLY A 127 -28.25 -8.02 14.98
C GLY A 127 -28.01 -6.83 14.07
N THR A 128 -28.13 -5.64 14.64
CA THR A 128 -27.97 -4.36 13.96
C THR A 128 -26.85 -3.58 14.64
N SER A 129 -25.94 -3.02 13.85
CA SER A 129 -24.79 -2.27 14.33
C SER A 129 -24.53 -1.07 13.44
N GLN A 130 -24.00 0.01 14.03
CA GLN A 130 -23.36 1.06 13.25
C GLN A 130 -22.01 0.56 12.70
N TRP A 131 -21.39 1.36 11.82
CA TRP A 131 -20.04 1.09 11.34
C TRP A 131 -19.06 0.97 12.51
N HIS A 132 -18.38 -0.16 12.60
CA HIS A 132 -17.30 -0.41 13.55
C HIS A 132 -16.21 -1.25 12.87
N ARG A 133 -15.04 -1.32 13.48
CA ARG A 133 -13.95 -2.16 12.98
C ARG A 133 -14.08 -3.55 13.59
N GLU A 134 -14.04 -4.56 12.73
CA GLU A 134 -14.06 -5.97 13.09
C GLU A 134 -12.83 -6.66 12.48
N GLY A 135 -12.29 -7.69 13.12
CA GLY A 135 -11.08 -8.34 12.65
C GLY A 135 -10.65 -9.54 13.48
N PHE A 136 -9.60 -10.21 13.01
CA PHE A 136 -8.96 -11.33 13.72
C PHE A 136 -7.53 -11.51 13.22
N THR A 137 -6.75 -12.28 13.97
CA THR A 137 -5.44 -12.78 13.55
C THR A 137 -5.52 -14.27 13.22
N ALA A 138 -4.67 -14.73 12.31
CA ALA A 138 -4.58 -16.13 11.92
C ALA A 138 -3.13 -16.49 11.59
N ASP A 139 -2.64 -17.61 12.13
CA ASP A 139 -1.35 -18.16 11.73
C ASP A 139 -1.55 -19.03 10.48
N VAL A 140 -0.86 -18.67 9.39
CA VAL A 140 -0.93 -19.40 8.13
C VAL A 140 0.28 -20.35 8.06
N PRO A 141 0.06 -21.68 8.04
CA PRO A 141 1.16 -22.63 8.01
C PRO A 141 2.03 -22.49 6.76
N PRO A 142 3.34 -22.82 6.85
CA PRO A 142 4.25 -22.75 5.70
C PRO A 142 3.87 -23.72 4.56
N ASP A 143 3.16 -24.80 4.88
CA ASP A 143 2.66 -25.80 3.92
C ASP A 143 1.25 -25.49 3.39
N ALA A 144 0.69 -24.29 3.64
CA ALA A 144 -0.64 -23.92 3.17
C ALA A 144 -0.77 -24.00 1.65
N GLU A 145 -1.67 -24.80 1.12
CA GLU A 145 -1.94 -24.96 -0.31
C GLU A 145 -2.88 -23.88 -0.87
N GLN A 146 -3.68 -23.27 0.00
CA GLN A 146 -4.66 -22.26 -0.37
C GLN A 146 -5.07 -21.41 0.83
N VAL A 147 -5.24 -20.11 0.61
CA VAL A 147 -5.84 -19.19 1.59
C VAL A 147 -6.97 -18.43 0.92
N LEU A 148 -8.19 -18.59 1.43
CA LEU A 148 -9.41 -17.96 0.92
C LEU A 148 -10.00 -17.01 1.96
N LEU A 149 -10.13 -15.73 1.59
CA LEU A 149 -10.85 -14.75 2.36
C LEU A 149 -12.29 -14.67 1.88
N ASN A 150 -13.24 -14.78 2.80
CA ASN A 150 -14.68 -14.78 2.57
C ASN A 150 -15.33 -13.68 3.38
N LEU A 151 -16.14 -12.85 2.73
CA LEU A 151 -17.11 -11.95 3.37
C LEU A 151 -18.49 -12.47 3.04
N GLY A 152 -19.41 -12.53 4.01
CA GLY A 152 -20.64 -13.24 3.72
C GLY A 152 -21.73 -13.22 4.76
N LEU A 153 -22.92 -13.61 4.31
CA LEU A 153 -24.08 -14.04 5.08
C LEU A 153 -24.30 -15.52 4.78
N GLU A 154 -24.17 -16.41 5.77
CA GLU A 154 -24.33 -17.86 5.57
C GLU A 154 -25.59 -18.38 6.25
N ALA A 155 -26.48 -19.01 5.47
CA ALA A 155 -27.73 -19.62 5.94
C ALA A 155 -28.55 -18.75 6.92
N CYS A 156 -28.50 -17.43 6.76
CA CYS A 156 -29.09 -16.45 7.68
C CYS A 156 -29.97 -15.45 6.92
N SER A 157 -30.48 -14.44 7.61
CA SER A 157 -31.17 -13.30 7.00
C SER A 157 -30.61 -11.98 7.49
N GLY A 158 -30.93 -10.89 6.80
CA GLY A 158 -30.50 -9.53 7.09
C GLY A 158 -29.57 -8.97 6.03
N ARG A 159 -28.86 -7.91 6.39
CA ARG A 159 -27.92 -7.21 5.53
C ARG A 159 -26.60 -6.96 6.26
N ALA A 160 -25.49 -7.11 5.55
CA ALA A 160 -24.16 -6.76 6.02
C ALA A 160 -23.45 -5.90 4.97
N ARG A 161 -22.78 -4.84 5.43
CA ARG A 161 -21.93 -3.99 4.59
C ARG A 161 -20.48 -4.08 5.06
N PHE A 162 -19.56 -4.09 4.11
CA PHE A 162 -18.13 -4.17 4.35
C PHE A 162 -17.41 -3.05 3.60
N ASP A 163 -16.49 -2.40 4.28
CA ASP A 163 -15.71 -1.28 3.77
C ASP A 163 -14.27 -1.35 4.30
N ARG A 164 -13.29 -0.82 3.57
CA ARG A 164 -11.87 -0.75 3.95
C ARG A 164 -11.31 -2.06 4.54
N LEU A 165 -11.51 -3.15 3.82
CA LEU A 165 -10.90 -4.43 4.17
C LEU A 165 -9.39 -4.33 4.06
N MET A 166 -8.71 -4.90 5.05
CA MET A 166 -7.26 -4.94 5.17
C MET A 166 -6.82 -6.35 5.57
N VAL A 167 -5.84 -6.89 4.85
CA VAL A 167 -5.09 -8.08 5.24
C VAL A 167 -3.62 -7.71 5.30
N ARG A 168 -3.01 -7.91 6.46
CA ARG A 168 -1.59 -7.68 6.72
C ARG A 168 -0.93 -8.99 7.09
N ASN A 169 0.29 -9.23 6.65
CA ASN A 169 1.13 -10.25 7.26
C ASN A 169 2.03 -9.57 8.32
N ASP A 170 2.69 -10.38 9.14
CA ASP A 170 3.69 -9.94 10.12
C ASP A 170 5.07 -9.69 9.50
N GLN A 171 5.24 -9.93 8.20
CA GLN A 171 6.42 -9.56 7.44
C GLN A 171 6.39 -8.06 7.13
N ARG A 172 6.54 -7.25 8.18
CA ARG A 172 6.83 -5.82 8.06
C ARG A 172 8.14 -5.62 7.33
N GLY A 173 8.22 -4.57 6.51
CA GLY A 173 9.41 -4.37 5.70
C GLY A 173 9.35 -3.18 4.76
N GLU A 174 10.19 -3.29 3.74
CA GLU A 174 10.43 -2.27 2.72
C GLU A 174 9.67 -2.64 1.44
N HIS A 175 8.97 -1.65 0.87
CA HIS A 175 8.11 -1.81 -0.29
C HIS A 175 8.57 -0.87 -1.39
N HIS A 176 9.16 -1.41 -2.45
CA HIS A 176 9.53 -0.62 -3.61
C HIS A 176 8.30 -0.27 -4.43
N LEU A 177 8.12 1.03 -4.68
CA LEU A 177 7.01 1.49 -5.51
C LEU A 177 7.41 1.44 -6.99
N SER A 178 6.52 0.91 -7.83
CA SER A 178 6.69 1.01 -9.28
C SER A 178 6.45 2.45 -9.73
N LEU A 179 7.41 3.04 -10.44
CA LEU A 179 7.28 4.37 -11.05
C LEU A 179 6.84 4.32 -12.51
N ALA A 180 6.50 3.14 -13.05
CA ALA A 180 6.26 2.95 -14.48
C ALA A 180 5.18 3.86 -15.07
N SER A 181 4.11 4.15 -14.32
CA SER A 181 3.03 5.04 -14.77
C SER A 181 3.37 6.52 -14.72
N THR A 182 4.40 6.91 -13.95
CA THR A 182 4.85 8.30 -13.81
C THR A 182 6.14 8.60 -14.57
N ALA A 183 6.91 7.56 -14.92
CA ALA A 183 8.18 7.69 -15.61
C ALA A 183 8.03 8.44 -16.95
N ASN A 184 8.86 9.46 -17.13
CA ASN A 184 8.81 10.38 -18.28
C ASN A 184 10.20 10.65 -18.88
N ALA A 185 11.24 10.01 -18.36
CA ALA A 185 12.62 10.15 -18.83
C ALA A 185 13.41 8.86 -18.57
N GLY A 186 14.42 8.62 -19.40
CA GLY A 186 15.49 7.68 -19.08
C GLY A 186 16.64 8.40 -18.40
N HIS A 187 17.21 7.84 -17.33
CA HIS A 187 18.34 8.48 -16.64
C HIS A 187 19.56 8.67 -17.57
N GLU A 188 19.75 7.81 -18.57
CA GLU A 188 20.80 7.99 -19.59
C GLU A 188 20.61 9.27 -20.42
N GLN A 189 19.37 9.61 -20.79
CA GLN A 189 19.04 10.84 -21.54
C GLN A 189 19.34 12.10 -20.72
N LEU A 190 19.42 11.95 -19.39
CA LEU A 190 19.78 13.00 -18.44
C LEU A 190 21.29 13.06 -18.15
N GLY A 191 22.10 12.29 -18.86
CA GLY A 191 23.55 12.22 -18.62
C GLY A 191 23.92 11.41 -17.37
N LEU A 192 23.02 10.56 -16.87
CA LEU A 192 23.20 9.80 -15.63
C LEU A 192 23.56 8.33 -15.89
N SER A 193 24.10 8.00 -17.07
CA SER A 193 24.36 6.61 -17.52
C SER A 193 25.30 5.80 -16.61
N VAL A 194 26.03 6.47 -15.71
CA VAL A 194 26.86 5.83 -14.69
C VAL A 194 26.08 5.26 -13.52
N PHE A 195 24.78 5.59 -13.38
CA PHE A 195 23.93 5.15 -12.29
C PHE A 195 23.63 3.65 -12.38
N PRO A 196 23.69 2.90 -11.25
CA PRO A 196 23.41 1.46 -11.26
C PRO A 196 21.93 1.17 -11.51
N ARG A 197 21.66 -0.01 -12.09
CA ARG A 197 20.31 -0.53 -12.33
C ARG A 197 19.99 -1.69 -11.38
N GLY A 198 18.70 -2.01 -11.26
CA GLY A 198 18.23 -3.14 -10.45
C GLY A 198 18.10 -2.81 -8.97
N THR A 199 18.23 -3.82 -8.13
CA THR A 199 18.10 -3.71 -6.68
C THR A 199 19.40 -3.19 -6.05
N VAL A 200 19.29 -2.13 -5.26
CA VAL A 200 20.42 -1.47 -4.58
C VAL A 200 20.05 -1.19 -3.13
N GLN A 201 21.03 -1.20 -2.22
CA GLN A 201 20.80 -0.89 -0.81
C GLN A 201 21.62 0.32 -0.38
N TRP A 202 20.96 1.36 0.11
CA TRP A 202 21.59 2.59 0.58
C TRP A 202 20.90 3.14 1.82
N GLN A 203 21.69 3.63 2.78
CA GLN A 203 21.19 4.10 4.07
C GLN A 203 20.35 3.04 4.81
N GLY A 204 20.71 1.76 4.63
CA GLY A 204 19.96 0.61 5.16
C GLY A 204 18.70 0.26 4.38
N ILE A 205 18.28 1.10 3.42
CA ILE A 205 17.04 0.95 2.66
C ILE A 205 17.31 0.35 1.29
N THR A 206 16.51 -0.64 0.92
CA THR A 206 16.53 -1.24 -0.41
C THR A 206 15.71 -0.38 -1.37
N PHE A 207 16.23 -0.15 -2.57
CA PHE A 207 15.55 0.53 -3.66
C PHE A 207 15.56 -0.36 -4.90
N GLN A 208 14.46 -0.32 -5.65
CA GLN A 208 14.37 -0.93 -6.97
C GLN A 208 14.46 0.16 -8.04
N ILE A 209 15.56 0.18 -8.78
CA ILE A 209 15.70 1.02 -9.97
C ILE A 209 15.07 0.28 -11.14
N MET A 210 14.15 0.93 -11.85
CA MET A 210 13.50 0.38 -13.03
C MET A 210 14.51 0.13 -14.16
N ASP A 211 14.23 -0.85 -15.02
CA ASP A 211 14.97 -1.03 -16.27
C ASP A 211 14.29 -0.24 -17.39
N ALA A 212 14.98 0.78 -17.92
CA ALA A 212 14.49 1.55 -19.06
C ALA A 212 14.10 0.68 -20.26
N ALA A 213 14.78 -0.46 -20.48
CA ALA A 213 14.48 -1.35 -21.60
C ALA A 213 13.06 -1.97 -21.50
N GLU A 214 12.54 -2.13 -20.28
CA GLU A 214 11.20 -2.68 -20.02
C GLU A 214 10.09 -1.61 -20.08
N HIS A 215 10.47 -0.33 -20.26
CA HIS A 215 9.59 0.81 -20.05
C HIS A 215 9.77 1.92 -21.11
N ASP A 216 9.96 1.53 -22.38
CA ASP A 216 10.10 2.44 -23.53
C ASP A 216 11.24 3.46 -23.35
N GLY A 217 12.33 3.07 -22.70
CA GLY A 217 13.46 3.95 -22.41
C GLY A 217 13.25 4.84 -21.18
N ARG A 218 12.21 4.63 -20.37
CA ARG A 218 11.86 5.48 -19.21
C ARG A 218 11.99 4.71 -17.90
N ASP A 219 12.88 5.16 -17.02
CA ASP A 219 13.13 4.52 -15.72
C ASP A 219 13.16 5.50 -14.56
N CYS A 220 12.88 6.77 -14.82
CA CYS A 220 12.76 7.81 -13.81
C CYS A 220 11.70 8.82 -14.23
N PHE A 221 11.35 9.71 -13.30
CA PHE A 221 10.61 10.91 -13.66
C PHE A 221 11.35 12.17 -13.24
N ARG A 222 11.19 13.20 -14.06
CA ARG A 222 11.67 14.56 -13.82
C ARG A 222 10.52 15.53 -13.80
N LEU A 223 10.65 16.61 -13.03
CA LEU A 223 9.65 17.67 -12.95
C LEU A 223 10.26 19.02 -13.32
N ARG A 224 9.40 19.94 -13.75
CA ARG A 224 9.75 21.31 -14.11
C ARG A 224 10.58 21.99 -13.02
N GLY A 225 11.62 22.70 -13.47
CA GLY A 225 12.34 23.68 -12.68
C GLY A 225 12.57 24.96 -13.48
N LEU A 226 13.31 25.91 -12.91
CA LEU A 226 13.56 27.21 -13.52
C LEU A 226 14.30 27.12 -14.85
N ASP A 227 15.26 26.20 -14.95
CA ASP A 227 16.09 25.99 -16.14
C ASP A 227 15.49 24.97 -17.13
N HIS A 228 14.37 24.32 -16.77
CA HIS A 228 13.66 23.35 -17.60
C HIS A 228 12.14 23.63 -17.60
N PRO A 229 11.70 24.79 -18.13
CA PRO A 229 10.30 25.22 -18.07
C PRO A 229 9.35 24.37 -18.91
N ASP A 230 9.86 23.62 -19.88
CA ASP A 230 9.17 22.73 -20.80
C ASP A 230 8.86 21.34 -20.19
N TRP A 231 9.43 21.03 -19.02
CA TRP A 231 9.15 19.76 -18.34
C TRP A 231 7.80 19.74 -17.62
N PRO A 232 7.28 18.56 -17.26
CA PRO A 232 5.98 18.43 -16.60
C PRO A 232 5.93 19.08 -15.21
N GLU A 233 4.81 19.73 -14.89
CA GLU A 233 4.57 20.32 -13.57
C GLU A 233 4.27 19.28 -12.49
N ALA A 234 3.88 18.07 -12.87
CA ALA A 234 3.49 17.01 -11.94
C ALA A 234 3.74 15.62 -12.54
N CYS A 235 3.73 14.61 -11.68
CA CYS A 235 3.61 13.22 -12.09
C CYS A 235 2.40 13.02 -13.02
N ALA A 236 2.58 12.28 -14.11
CA ALA A 236 1.51 12.02 -15.08
C ALA A 236 0.39 11.15 -14.52
N SER A 237 0.69 10.35 -13.50
CA SER A 237 -0.26 9.51 -12.78
C SER A 237 0.17 9.36 -11.32
N PRO A 238 -0.78 9.19 -10.38
CA PRO A 238 -0.44 8.88 -8.99
C PRO A 238 0.33 7.56 -8.89
N ILE A 239 1.33 7.52 -8.00
CA ILE A 239 2.10 6.31 -7.68
C ILE A 239 1.28 5.52 -6.66
N THR A 240 0.86 4.31 -7.01
CA THR A 240 0.06 3.46 -6.11
C THR A 240 0.94 2.91 -4.98
N VAL A 241 0.43 2.98 -3.74
CA VAL A 241 1.14 2.43 -2.55
C VAL A 241 0.38 1.24 -1.98
N GLY A 242 -0.87 1.45 -1.56
CA GLY A 242 -1.75 0.38 -1.07
C GLY A 242 -1.39 -0.16 0.31
N THR A 243 -0.47 0.47 1.05
CA THR A 243 -0.05 0.03 2.38
C THR A 243 0.11 1.18 3.37
N ALA A 244 0.03 0.87 4.67
CA ALA A 244 0.38 1.80 5.74
C ALA A 244 1.90 1.89 5.86
N ALA A 245 2.40 3.03 6.31
CA ALA A 245 3.83 3.29 6.38
C ALA A 245 4.18 4.14 7.58
N THR A 246 5.41 4.01 8.06
CA THR A 246 5.98 4.94 9.04
C THR A 246 7.04 5.83 8.43
N ALA A 247 7.56 5.46 7.26
CA ALA A 247 8.43 6.32 6.48
C ALA A 247 8.31 6.04 4.98
N ILE A 248 8.57 7.09 4.19
CA ILE A 248 8.81 7.00 2.74
C ILE A 248 10.22 7.50 2.49
N TYR A 249 11.01 6.72 1.76
CA TYR A 249 12.36 7.08 1.35
C TYR A 249 12.36 7.38 -0.15
N ILE A 250 12.87 8.55 -0.51
CA ILE A 250 12.89 9.06 -1.87
C ILE A 250 14.35 9.14 -2.31
N LEU A 251 14.72 8.41 -3.36
CA LEU A 251 16.03 8.46 -4.00
C LEU A 251 15.99 9.48 -5.13
N HIS A 252 16.66 10.62 -4.94
CA HIS A 252 16.53 11.76 -5.84
C HIS A 252 17.73 12.72 -5.81
N GLY A 253 17.76 13.59 -6.81
CA GLY A 253 18.68 14.70 -6.96
C GLY A 253 18.09 15.76 -7.88
N ALA A 254 18.68 16.95 -7.91
CA ALA A 254 18.23 18.07 -8.74
C ALA A 254 19.19 18.34 -9.90
N LEU A 255 18.65 18.44 -11.12
CA LEU A 255 19.36 19.06 -12.23
C LEU A 255 19.32 20.58 -12.05
N ASP A 256 20.49 21.20 -12.26
CA ASP A 256 20.70 22.65 -12.15
C ASP A 256 20.31 23.25 -10.79
N GLY A 257 20.42 22.45 -9.72
CA GLY A 257 20.16 22.89 -8.36
C GLY A 257 21.09 24.01 -7.87
N ARG A 258 20.52 24.94 -7.12
CA ARG A 258 21.23 25.99 -6.38
C ARG A 258 21.71 25.45 -5.03
N GLU A 259 22.59 26.20 -4.37
CA GLU A 259 23.08 25.79 -3.04
C GLU A 259 21.97 25.77 -1.98
N LYS A 260 21.04 26.73 -2.05
CA LYS A 260 19.92 26.87 -1.12
C LYS A 260 18.77 27.64 -1.76
N SER A 261 17.54 27.28 -1.40
CA SER A 261 16.33 28.04 -1.76
C SER A 261 15.35 28.10 -0.58
N ASP A 262 14.66 29.23 -0.44
CA ASP A 262 13.56 29.41 0.52
C ASP A 262 12.19 29.04 -0.07
N THR A 263 12.13 28.72 -1.37
CA THR A 263 10.94 28.16 -2.02
C THR A 263 11.18 26.69 -2.34
N PRO A 264 10.16 25.82 -2.16
CA PRO A 264 10.31 24.41 -2.49
C PRO A 264 10.45 24.24 -4.00
N ALA A 265 11.32 23.33 -4.42
CA ALA A 265 11.44 22.89 -5.80
C ALA A 265 10.28 21.96 -6.20
N ALA A 266 9.83 21.13 -5.26
CA ALA A 266 8.67 20.26 -5.44
C ALA A 266 7.97 19.95 -4.12
N ILE A 267 6.73 19.47 -4.21
CA ILE A 267 5.91 19.04 -3.09
C ILE A 267 5.41 17.63 -3.39
N TRP A 268 5.78 16.69 -2.53
CA TRP A 268 5.15 15.37 -2.47
C TRP A 268 3.87 15.45 -1.66
N SER A 269 2.83 14.70 -2.05
CA SER A 269 1.57 14.60 -1.32
C SER A 269 1.12 13.16 -1.19
N THR A 270 0.55 12.81 -0.04
CA THR A 270 -0.06 11.51 0.22
C THR A 270 -1.59 11.60 0.13
N ARG A 271 -2.22 10.48 -0.22
CA ARG A 271 -3.66 10.27 0.02
C ARG A 271 -3.84 9.03 0.87
N PHE A 272 -4.45 9.17 2.04
CA PHE A 272 -4.77 8.04 2.90
C PHE A 272 -6.15 7.46 2.58
N ALA A 273 -6.37 6.21 2.98
CA ALA A 273 -7.66 5.54 2.83
C ALA A 273 -8.78 6.18 3.65
N ASP A 274 -8.42 6.81 4.77
CA ASP A 274 -9.34 7.45 5.71
C ASP A 274 -9.55 8.94 5.49
N GLY A 275 -8.76 9.59 4.63
CA GLY A 275 -8.89 11.02 4.42
C GLY A 275 -7.79 11.65 3.56
N PRO A 276 -7.75 12.98 3.50
CA PRO A 276 -6.63 13.70 2.90
C PRO A 276 -5.32 13.36 3.63
N GLY A 277 -4.23 13.28 2.88
CA GLY A 277 -2.89 13.20 3.46
C GLY A 277 -2.25 14.57 3.63
N TYR A 278 -0.97 14.55 3.98
CA TYR A 278 -0.11 15.73 4.06
C TYR A 278 1.03 15.60 3.05
N GLY A 279 1.80 16.68 2.92
CA GLY A 279 2.88 16.76 1.95
C GLY A 279 4.26 16.94 2.56
N LEU A 280 5.28 16.59 1.78
CA LEU A 280 6.68 16.90 2.02
C LEU A 280 7.13 17.93 0.98
N SER A 281 7.53 19.10 1.45
CA SER A 281 8.16 20.13 0.64
C SER A 281 9.65 19.84 0.49
N LEU A 282 10.14 19.81 -0.76
CA LEU A 282 11.55 19.60 -1.07
C LEU A 282 12.23 20.96 -1.30
N PHE A 283 13.02 21.41 -0.32
CA PHE A 283 13.83 22.62 -0.47
C PHE A 283 15.25 22.28 -0.94
N GLU A 284 15.73 23.04 -1.93
CA GLU A 284 17.13 22.98 -2.35
C GLU A 284 18.04 23.33 -1.16
N GLY A 285 19.07 22.51 -0.92
CA GLY A 285 19.99 22.68 0.20
C GLY A 285 19.51 22.13 1.54
N ARG A 286 18.34 21.45 1.59
CA ARG A 286 17.85 20.74 2.78
C ARG A 286 17.42 19.31 2.47
N GLN A 287 16.30 19.15 1.76
CA GLN A 287 15.76 17.85 1.33
C GLN A 287 16.16 17.51 -0.11
N LEU A 288 16.71 18.45 -0.88
CA LEU A 288 17.09 18.23 -2.28
C LEU A 288 18.48 18.82 -2.54
N ALA A 289 19.41 17.99 -2.99
CA ALA A 289 20.72 18.44 -3.44
C ALA A 289 20.83 18.46 -4.96
N ARG A 290 21.67 19.38 -5.47
CA ARG A 290 22.13 19.35 -6.86
C ARG A 290 22.90 18.05 -7.14
N ILE A 291 22.65 17.44 -8.29
CA ILE A 291 23.47 16.35 -8.82
C ILE A 291 24.92 16.83 -8.98
N GLY A 292 25.84 16.09 -8.38
CA GLY A 292 27.27 16.42 -8.27
C GLY A 292 27.69 16.91 -6.89
N ARG A 293 26.76 17.24 -5.99
CA ARG A 293 27.08 17.51 -4.58
C ARG A 293 27.55 16.25 -3.88
N THR A 294 28.63 16.34 -3.12
CA THR A 294 29.28 15.18 -2.48
C THR A 294 29.14 15.11 -0.97
N GLU A 295 28.55 16.11 -0.34
CA GLU A 295 28.23 16.14 1.09
C GLU A 295 26.74 16.03 1.36
N ASP A 296 26.41 15.49 2.53
CA ASP A 296 25.07 15.46 3.09
C ASP A 296 24.51 16.87 3.34
N LEU A 297 23.18 16.93 3.43
CA LEU A 297 22.38 18.07 3.86
C LEU A 297 21.61 17.71 5.14
N GLU A 298 20.77 18.63 5.61
CA GLU A 298 19.93 18.44 6.81
C GLU A 298 19.04 17.19 6.71
N ASP A 299 18.34 17.00 5.58
CA ASP A 299 17.34 15.95 5.38
C ASP A 299 17.57 15.16 4.07
N TRP A 300 18.77 15.26 3.50
CA TRP A 300 19.18 14.55 2.30
C TRP A 300 20.58 13.99 2.51
N HIS A 301 20.71 12.67 2.42
CA HIS A 301 21.98 11.98 2.66
C HIS A 301 22.49 11.36 1.36
N VAL A 302 23.77 11.55 1.06
CA VAL A 302 24.39 10.95 -0.12
C VAL A 302 24.25 9.43 -0.01
N ALA A 303 23.61 8.84 -1.01
CA ALA A 303 23.40 7.40 -1.11
C ALA A 303 24.37 6.79 -2.13
N TRP A 304 24.64 7.53 -3.21
CA TRP A 304 25.48 7.06 -4.29
C TRP A 304 26.23 8.20 -4.96
N ARG A 305 27.47 7.93 -5.37
CA ARG A 305 28.27 8.85 -6.20
C ARG A 305 29.25 8.13 -7.10
N LYS A 306 29.44 8.65 -8.30
CA LYS A 306 30.48 8.20 -9.24
C LYS A 306 30.85 9.33 -10.19
N GLN A 307 32.10 9.36 -10.64
CA GLN A 307 32.51 10.28 -11.72
C GLN A 307 32.08 9.71 -13.09
N ASP A 308 31.58 10.58 -13.95
CA ASP A 308 31.34 10.27 -15.36
C ASP A 308 32.65 10.21 -16.16
N SER A 309 32.55 9.92 -17.46
CA SER A 309 33.71 9.87 -18.36
C SER A 309 34.42 11.22 -18.53
N SER A 310 33.76 12.32 -18.15
CA SER A 310 34.28 13.69 -18.19
C SER A 310 34.91 14.11 -16.86
N GLY A 311 34.90 13.25 -15.84
CA GLY A 311 35.40 13.52 -14.49
C GLY A 311 34.43 14.27 -13.59
N ASN A 312 33.20 14.56 -14.04
CA ASN A 312 32.19 15.22 -13.24
C ASN A 312 31.55 14.23 -12.27
N TRP A 313 31.29 14.65 -11.04
CA TRP A 313 30.53 13.84 -10.10
C TRP A 313 29.06 13.78 -10.51
N VAL A 314 28.51 12.56 -10.52
CA VAL A 314 27.08 12.29 -10.51
C VAL A 314 26.75 11.74 -9.13
N THR A 315 25.82 12.37 -8.43
CA THR A 315 25.42 11.99 -7.08
C THR A 315 23.91 11.97 -6.92
N PHE A 316 23.45 11.02 -6.11
CA PHE A 316 22.07 10.91 -5.64
C PHE A 316 22.05 10.64 -4.15
N GLY A 317 20.98 11.07 -3.51
CA GLY A 317 20.79 10.90 -2.10
C GLY A 317 19.36 10.60 -1.76
N VAL A 318 19.18 10.30 -0.48
CA VAL A 318 17.93 9.81 0.06
C VAL A 318 17.38 10.82 1.04
N THR A 319 16.11 11.16 0.84
CA THR A 319 15.32 11.90 1.82
C THR A 319 14.33 10.97 2.49
N LYS A 320 14.29 11.02 3.82
CA LYS A 320 13.30 10.30 4.63
C LYS A 320 12.13 11.22 4.93
N TRP A 321 10.93 10.75 4.63
CA TRP A 321 9.67 11.37 5.00
C TRP A 321 8.98 10.53 6.07
N ALA A 322 8.95 11.02 7.31
CA ALA A 322 8.22 10.34 8.38
C ALA A 322 6.70 10.42 8.16
N ILE A 323 6.02 9.29 8.36
CA ILE A 323 4.57 9.14 8.23
C ILE A 323 3.95 8.82 9.60
N TYR A 324 3.03 9.67 10.03
CA TYR A 324 2.29 9.58 11.28
C TYR A 324 0.81 9.19 11.04
N SER A 325 0.60 8.05 10.37
CA SER A 325 -0.75 7.52 10.12
C SER A 325 -0.72 6.00 10.04
N ASP A 326 -1.64 5.35 10.74
CA ASP A 326 -1.88 3.90 10.62
C ASP A 326 -2.76 3.57 9.40
N SER A 327 -3.30 4.60 8.74
CA SER A 327 -4.12 4.45 7.55
C SER A 327 -3.26 4.13 6.33
N PRO A 328 -3.70 3.21 5.47
CA PRO A 328 -3.02 2.93 4.22
C PRO A 328 -2.88 4.17 3.36
N ILE A 329 -1.69 4.37 2.82
CA ILE A 329 -1.48 5.31 1.73
C ILE A 329 -2.06 4.65 0.48
N LEU A 330 -3.04 5.30 -0.15
CA LEU A 330 -3.59 4.86 -1.43
C LEU A 330 -2.60 5.16 -2.56
N TRP A 331 -2.15 6.41 -2.61
CA TRP A 331 -1.23 6.88 -3.63
C TRP A 331 -0.40 8.08 -3.17
N LEU A 332 0.70 8.31 -3.90
CA LEU A 332 1.55 9.49 -3.81
C LEU A 332 1.46 10.30 -5.10
N THR A 333 1.55 11.62 -4.98
CA THR A 333 1.81 12.53 -6.11
C THR A 333 3.00 13.42 -5.80
N CYS A 334 3.68 13.89 -6.84
CA CYS A 334 4.71 14.92 -6.72
C CYS A 334 4.42 16.02 -7.75
N GLN A 335 4.48 17.26 -7.30
CA GLN A 335 4.25 18.45 -8.12
C GLN A 335 5.47 19.37 -8.01
N ALA A 336 5.98 19.86 -9.14
CA ALA A 336 6.96 20.92 -9.19
C ALA A 336 6.37 22.22 -8.66
N TYR A 337 7.23 23.03 -8.06
CA TYR A 337 6.90 24.36 -7.61
C TYR A 337 7.88 25.36 -8.21
N ARG A 338 8.66 26.08 -7.40
CA ARG A 338 9.63 27.07 -7.87
C ARG A 338 11.02 26.69 -7.36
N GLY A 339 11.87 26.22 -8.27
CA GLY A 339 13.26 25.89 -7.94
C GLY A 339 13.91 25.01 -8.99
N ALA A 340 14.85 24.20 -8.55
CA ALA A 340 15.52 23.18 -9.34
C ALA A 340 14.57 22.15 -9.94
N SER A 341 15.06 21.42 -10.95
CA SER A 341 14.31 20.34 -11.59
C SER A 341 14.63 19.01 -10.89
N PRO A 342 13.74 18.47 -10.03
CA PRO A 342 14.00 17.21 -9.35
C PRO A 342 13.94 16.04 -10.33
N VAL A 343 14.82 15.07 -10.12
CA VAL A 343 14.88 13.78 -10.80
C VAL A 343 14.77 12.70 -9.73
N VAL A 344 13.75 11.84 -9.86
CA VAL A 344 13.45 10.78 -8.89
C VAL A 344 13.66 9.43 -9.56
N LEU A 345 14.53 8.61 -8.98
CA LEU A 345 14.91 7.30 -9.52
C LEU A 345 14.14 6.16 -8.87
N ALA A 346 13.84 6.27 -7.57
CA ALA A 346 13.09 5.25 -6.84
C ALA A 346 12.42 5.83 -5.60
N VAL A 347 11.35 5.14 -5.16
CA VAL A 347 10.66 5.42 -3.91
C VAL A 347 10.43 4.09 -3.19
N THR A 348 10.81 4.03 -1.90
CA THR A 348 10.58 2.88 -1.05
C THR A 348 9.76 3.30 0.17
N VAL A 349 8.72 2.55 0.48
CA VAL A 349 7.86 2.75 1.64
C VAL A 349 8.24 1.72 2.71
N VAL A 350 8.33 2.15 3.98
CA VAL A 350 8.73 1.28 5.09
C VAL A 350 7.64 1.24 6.14
N GLU A 351 7.28 0.03 6.57
CA GLU A 351 6.16 -0.22 7.50
C GLU A 351 6.60 -0.48 8.97
N GLU A 352 7.23 0.43 9.73
CA GLU A 352 7.47 0.13 11.17
C GLU A 352 7.51 1.25 12.23
N PRO A 353 6.95 1.03 13.46
CA PRO A 353 6.70 -0.29 14.12
C PRO A 353 5.32 -0.44 14.88
N PRO A 354 4.96 -1.59 15.55
CA PRO A 354 5.25 -1.79 17.00
C PRO A 354 5.53 -3.27 17.42
N ALA A 355 6.11 -3.61 18.58
CA ALA A 355 6.40 -2.87 19.82
C ALA A 355 7.68 -3.45 20.52
N PRO A 356 8.30 -2.78 21.50
CA PRO A 356 8.67 -3.51 22.70
C PRO A 356 7.38 -3.99 23.37
N GLU A 357 7.20 -5.30 23.50
CA GLU A 357 6.26 -5.84 24.50
C GLU A 357 6.62 -5.23 25.86
N PRO A 358 5.65 -5.00 26.77
CA PRO A 358 5.97 -4.55 28.11
C PRO A 358 7.11 -5.42 28.63
N GLN A 359 8.16 -4.83 29.21
CA GLN A 359 8.78 -5.52 30.32
C GLN A 359 7.61 -5.82 31.23
N GLY A 360 7.13 -7.07 31.22
CA GLY A 360 6.13 -7.49 32.19
C GLY A 360 6.68 -7.03 33.51
N ASP A 361 5.85 -6.34 34.30
CA ASP A 361 6.21 -5.93 35.67
C ASP A 361 7.11 -7.04 36.22
N GLN A 362 8.37 -6.72 36.51
CA GLN A 362 9.20 -7.72 37.15
C GLN A 362 8.52 -7.96 38.48
N TYR A 363 7.81 -9.07 38.55
CA TYR A 363 7.36 -9.63 39.78
C TYR A 363 8.56 -10.43 40.30
N ASP A 364 8.90 -10.24 41.57
CA ASP A 364 9.81 -11.16 42.23
C ASP A 364 9.24 -12.59 42.20
N GLU A 365 10.00 -13.58 42.68
CA GLU A 365 9.55 -14.98 42.77
C GLU A 365 8.26 -15.17 43.63
N PHE A 366 7.76 -14.10 44.25
CA PHE A 366 6.57 -14.05 45.10
C PHE A 366 5.39 -13.26 44.52
N GLY A 367 5.52 -12.66 43.32
CA GLY A 367 4.42 -11.95 42.69
C GLY A 367 4.26 -10.48 43.11
N ASN A 368 5.28 -9.82 43.66
CA ASN A 368 5.21 -8.39 44.04
C ASN A 368 5.81 -7.47 42.96
N PRO A 369 5.15 -6.35 42.59
CA PRO A 369 5.71 -5.43 41.60
C PRO A 369 7.00 -4.81 42.12
N VAL A 370 8.09 -4.90 41.35
CA VAL A 370 9.36 -4.20 41.64
C VAL A 370 9.15 -2.70 41.39
N GLY A 371 8.53 -2.02 42.35
CA GLY A 371 8.30 -0.58 42.34
C GLY A 371 9.53 0.18 42.85
N GLU A 372 9.81 1.31 42.19
CA GLU A 372 10.86 2.26 42.50
C GLU A 372 10.95 2.55 44.00
N GLY A 373 12.15 2.35 44.55
CA GLY A 373 12.48 2.79 45.89
C GLY A 373 12.25 4.30 46.01
N GLY A 374 11.40 4.68 46.95
CA GLY A 374 11.25 6.09 47.33
C GLY A 374 12.56 6.61 47.89
N ASP A 375 13.05 7.69 47.30
CA ASP A 375 13.96 8.60 47.99
C ASP A 375 13.13 9.56 48.86
N GLU A 376 13.62 9.74 50.08
CA GLU A 376 13.14 10.65 51.14
C GLU A 376 13.17 12.13 50.75
#